data_AF-A0A8J6QM87-F1
#
_entry.id   AF-A0A8J6QM87-F1
#
_cell.length_a   1.000
_cell.length_b   1.000
_cell.length_c   1.000
_cell.angle_alpha   90.00
_cell.angle_beta   90.00
_cell.angle_gamma   90.00
#
_symmetry.space_group_name_H-M   'P 1'
#
loop_
_entity.id
_entity.type
_entity.pdbx_description
1 polymer ?
#
loop_
_entity_poly.entity_id
_entity_poly.type
_entity_poly.pdbx_seq_one_letter_code
_entity_poly.pdbx_strand_id
1 'polypeptide(L)'
;MSEQRANETPRINWQLSNDDFSAGSSITTEVHPSDPDIYRGLLPHQTERQIADILVDGLTEEQRVSFIEGPTESIPSRLVEQPYLIGSVVDKIKELEQSTFRQYLLALIGGLPEQQRMFAVEQLMSSNRQIDQMDAVALLKLDQRTLSISQQAQLLDAYYEIDDVTQRLQLLSDLNIENGIDKEIFTDLLIQLNSEDEEHIQQSLAVMSTWVGWSNGNLPEGHTQELIGFLNSLINDTGRDIDIRLSALGVLQGINGN
;
A
#
# COMPACT_ATOMS: atom_id res chain seq x y z
N MET A 1 32.50 28.18 49.10
CA MET A 1 33.40 27.73 50.17
C MET A 1 32.55 26.98 51.20
N SER A 2 33.03 25.80 51.61
CA SER A 2 32.59 24.97 52.74
C SER A 2 31.27 24.20 52.54
N GLU A 3 31.30 22.89 52.24
CA GLU A 3 31.43 21.75 53.19
C GLU A 3 30.10 21.48 53.92
N GLN A 4 29.63 20.27 54.22
CA GLN A 4 29.97 18.88 53.92
C GLN A 4 28.82 18.04 54.51
N ARG A 5 28.53 16.91 53.86
CA ARG A 5 28.00 15.61 54.34
C ARG A 5 27.24 15.48 55.68
N ALA A 6 26.10 14.76 55.54
CA ALA A 6 25.64 13.58 56.28
C ALA A 6 26.10 13.37 57.73
N ASN A 7 25.18 12.98 58.63
CA ASN A 7 25.10 11.59 59.14
C ASN A 7 23.96 11.42 60.18
N GLU A 8 23.63 10.15 60.45
CA GLU A 8 23.16 9.58 61.71
C GLU A 8 21.66 9.31 61.98
N THR A 9 21.34 8.04 61.75
CA THR A 9 20.32 7.20 62.39
C THR A 9 20.48 7.13 63.92
N PRO A 10 19.37 6.89 64.65
CA PRO A 10 19.38 5.95 65.77
C PRO A 10 18.14 5.04 65.74
N ARG A 11 17.98 3.89 66.40
CA ARG A 11 18.78 2.94 67.18
C ARG A 11 17.79 1.76 67.39
N ILE A 12 18.16 0.51 67.08
CA ILE A 12 18.42 -0.56 68.07
C ILE A 12 17.18 -1.00 68.88
N ASN A 13 16.70 -2.26 68.77
CA ASN A 13 17.06 -3.38 69.67
C ASN A 13 16.13 -4.62 69.62
N TRP A 14 16.79 -5.79 69.85
CA TRP A 14 16.35 -7.06 70.47
C TRP A 14 15.01 -7.68 70.00
N GLN A 15 14.90 -8.98 69.67
CA GLN A 15 15.37 -10.11 70.46
C GLN A 15 15.16 -11.40 69.62
N LEU A 16 16.22 -12.18 69.47
CA LEU A 16 16.18 -13.58 69.01
C LEU A 16 15.86 -14.49 70.19
N SER A 17 15.06 -15.53 69.95
CA SER A 17 15.25 -16.91 70.48
C SER A 17 13.93 -17.71 70.36
N ASN A 18 13.84 -18.68 69.45
CA ASN A 18 14.17 -20.08 69.74
C ASN A 18 13.66 -21.07 68.67
N ASP A 19 14.58 -21.95 68.30
CA ASP A 19 14.46 -23.41 68.09
C ASP A 19 13.70 -23.99 66.88
N ASP A 20 14.53 -24.42 65.91
CA ASP A 20 14.65 -25.79 65.35
C ASP A 20 13.46 -26.77 65.52
N PHE A 21 12.91 -27.28 64.40
CA PHE A 21 13.14 -28.65 63.89
C PHE A 21 12.25 -28.97 62.66
N SER A 22 12.93 -29.33 61.57
CA SER A 22 12.67 -30.50 60.70
C SER A 22 11.40 -30.65 59.83
N ALA A 23 11.73 -30.98 58.57
CA ALA A 23 11.06 -31.90 57.63
C ALA A 23 9.91 -31.38 56.75
N GLY A 24 10.18 -31.44 55.44
CA GLY A 24 9.27 -32.12 54.51
C GLY A 24 8.38 -31.25 53.64
N SER A 25 8.84 -31.06 52.40
CA SER A 25 8.03 -31.15 51.17
C SER A 25 6.95 -30.10 50.86
N SER A 26 7.18 -29.46 49.73
CA SER A 26 6.21 -29.19 48.65
C SER A 26 5.46 -27.85 48.57
N ILE A 27 5.91 -27.09 47.57
CA ILE A 27 5.15 -26.44 46.48
C ILE A 27 4.56 -25.04 46.72
N THR A 28 4.80 -24.21 45.68
CA THR A 28 4.11 -22.98 45.23
C THR A 28 4.25 -21.73 46.08
N THR A 29 4.99 -20.73 45.58
CA THR A 29 4.55 -19.68 44.63
C THR A 29 4.09 -18.47 45.43
N GLU A 30 4.93 -17.45 45.47
CA GLU A 30 4.45 -16.08 45.55
C GLU A 30 5.41 -15.18 44.75
N VAL A 31 4.89 -14.76 43.61
CA VAL A 31 5.40 -13.68 42.77
C VAL A 31 4.89 -12.38 43.35
N HIS A 32 5.77 -11.40 43.64
CA HIS A 32 5.51 -9.98 43.40
C HIS A 32 6.80 -9.14 43.63
N PRO A 33 6.88 -7.88 43.17
CA PRO A 33 7.67 -7.50 42.01
C PRO A 33 8.61 -6.33 42.36
N SER A 34 9.68 -6.13 41.60
CA SER A 34 10.38 -4.85 41.38
C SER A 34 11.79 -5.17 40.91
N ASP A 35 11.92 -5.68 39.68
CA ASP A 35 13.20 -5.63 38.99
C ASP A 35 12.90 -5.26 37.53
N PRO A 36 13.13 -4.00 37.11
CA PRO A 36 12.84 -3.57 35.75
C PRO A 36 13.87 -4.05 34.73
N ASP A 37 14.86 -4.85 35.12
CA ASP A 37 15.97 -5.25 34.25
C ASP A 37 15.99 -6.74 33.82
N ILE A 38 14.95 -7.53 34.14
CA ILE A 38 14.90 -8.97 33.74
C ILE A 38 14.18 -9.23 32.40
N TYR A 39 13.59 -8.22 31.76
CA TYR A 39 12.94 -8.34 30.44
C TYR A 39 13.69 -7.61 29.32
N ARG A 40 15.03 -7.68 29.31
CA ARG A 40 15.85 -7.09 28.23
C ARG A 40 16.59 -8.11 27.34
N GLY A 41 16.12 -9.35 27.32
CA GLY A 41 16.59 -10.36 26.37
C GLY A 41 15.43 -11.27 25.99
N LEU A 42 15.37 -11.64 24.70
CA LEU A 42 14.35 -12.45 24.02
C LEU A 42 13.25 -11.66 23.28
N LEU A 43 13.66 -10.69 22.46
CA LEU A 43 13.20 -10.71 21.08
C LEU A 43 14.27 -11.48 20.30
N PRO A 44 13.93 -12.48 19.46
CA PRO A 44 14.92 -13.07 18.57
C PRO A 44 15.48 -11.95 17.71
N HIS A 45 16.79 -11.75 17.77
CA HIS A 45 17.50 -10.91 16.82
C HIS A 45 17.19 -11.45 15.43
N GLN A 46 16.24 -10.83 14.73
CA GLN A 46 16.14 -10.96 13.29
C GLN A 46 17.55 -10.69 12.78
N THR A 47 18.21 -11.71 12.22
CA THR A 47 19.53 -11.49 11.65
C THR A 47 19.29 -10.59 10.46
N GLU A 48 19.55 -9.30 10.60
CA GLU A 48 19.25 -8.30 9.60
C GLU A 48 20.15 -8.56 8.38
N ARG A 49 19.67 -9.39 7.45
CA ARG A 49 20.38 -9.64 6.19
C ARG A 49 20.45 -8.33 5.42
N GLN A 50 21.61 -8.07 4.83
CA GLN A 50 21.78 -6.92 3.96
C GLN A 50 20.92 -7.09 2.71
N ILE A 51 20.50 -5.98 2.10
CA ILE A 51 19.68 -6.04 0.88
C ILE A 51 20.43 -6.77 -0.25
N ALA A 52 21.74 -6.58 -0.34
CA ALA A 52 22.58 -7.31 -1.29
C ALA A 52 22.44 -8.83 -1.15
N ASP A 53 22.41 -9.35 0.09
CA ASP A 53 22.27 -10.79 0.34
C ASP A 53 20.87 -11.29 -0.03
N ILE A 54 19.84 -10.47 0.25
CA ILE A 54 18.44 -10.78 -0.11
C ILE A 54 18.27 -10.81 -1.62
N LEU A 55 18.94 -9.93 -2.37
CA LEU A 55 18.87 -9.90 -3.83
C LEU A 55 19.44 -11.15 -4.48
N VAL A 56 20.49 -11.72 -3.90
CA VAL A 56 21.16 -12.94 -4.40
C VAL A 56 20.39 -14.19 -3.98
N ASP A 57 20.07 -14.31 -2.69
CA ASP A 57 19.58 -15.55 -2.10
C ASP A 57 18.06 -15.61 -1.92
N GLY A 58 17.37 -14.48 -2.15
CA GLY A 58 15.95 -14.34 -1.89
C GLY A 58 15.61 -14.27 -0.39
N LEU A 59 14.31 -14.32 -0.11
CA LEU A 59 13.79 -14.35 1.26
C LEU A 59 13.96 -15.73 1.89
N THR A 60 14.36 -15.75 3.15
CA THR A 60 14.24 -16.92 4.01
C THR A 60 12.77 -17.22 4.33
N GLU A 61 12.48 -18.43 4.79
CA GLU A 61 11.11 -18.80 5.15
C GLU A 61 10.55 -17.94 6.28
N GLU A 62 11.36 -17.66 7.30
CA GLU A 62 10.98 -16.78 8.41
C GLU A 62 10.65 -15.35 7.93
N GLN A 63 11.43 -14.82 6.99
CA GLN A 63 11.15 -13.50 6.39
C GLN A 63 9.90 -13.51 5.52
N ARG A 64 9.64 -14.59 4.77
CA ARG A 64 8.40 -14.73 4.00
C ARG A 64 7.18 -14.75 4.91
N VAL A 65 7.19 -15.58 5.95
CA VAL A 65 6.09 -15.69 6.91
C VAL A 65 5.87 -14.35 7.62
N SER A 66 6.95 -13.72 8.11
CA SER A 66 6.86 -12.40 8.75
C SER A 66 6.34 -11.30 7.82
N PHE A 67 6.62 -11.38 6.52
CA PHE A 67 6.11 -10.42 5.54
C PHE A 67 4.63 -10.64 5.24
N ILE A 68 4.20 -11.90 5.12
CA ILE A 68 2.80 -12.25 4.84
C ILE A 68 1.89 -11.90 6.04
N GLU A 69 2.38 -12.12 7.26
CA GLU A 69 1.61 -11.91 8.50
C GLU A 69 1.69 -10.48 9.04
N GLY A 70 2.67 -9.69 8.59
CA GLY A 70 2.91 -8.32 9.06
C GLY A 70 2.24 -7.25 8.17
N PRO A 71 2.00 -6.03 8.69
CA PRO A 71 1.54 -4.91 7.87
C PRO A 71 2.65 -4.46 6.90
N THR A 72 2.40 -4.60 5.60
CA THR A 72 3.33 -4.26 4.51
C THR A 72 3.85 -2.82 4.55
N GLU A 73 3.03 -1.90 5.06
CA GLU A 73 3.34 -0.46 5.21
C GLU A 73 4.39 -0.15 6.29
N SER A 74 4.76 -1.15 7.10
CA SER A 74 5.63 -0.98 8.26
C SER A 74 7.07 -1.45 8.03
N ILE A 75 7.46 -1.80 6.81
CA ILE A 75 8.84 -2.22 6.52
C ILE A 75 9.68 -0.96 6.34
N PRO A 76 10.48 -0.54 7.36
CA PRO A 76 11.43 0.53 7.15
C PRO A 76 12.35 0.15 6.00
N SER A 77 12.35 0.97 4.96
CA SER A 77 13.10 0.66 3.75
C SER A 77 14.59 0.79 4.05
N ARG A 78 15.26 -0.33 4.31
CA ARG A 78 16.73 -0.38 4.45
C ARG A 78 17.44 0.11 3.18
N LEU A 79 16.73 0.23 2.05
CA LEU A 79 17.27 0.86 0.84
C LEU A 79 17.55 2.35 1.01
N VAL A 80 16.92 3.04 1.97
CA VAL A 80 17.23 4.44 2.26
C VAL A 80 18.70 4.62 2.63
N GLU A 81 19.26 3.65 3.34
CA GLU A 81 20.67 3.62 3.73
C GLU A 81 21.60 3.13 2.61
N GLN A 82 21.03 2.52 1.56
CA GLN A 82 21.76 1.89 0.46
C GLN A 82 21.16 2.28 -0.90
N PRO A 83 21.10 3.59 -1.23
CA PRO A 83 20.39 4.08 -2.43
C PRO A 83 21.01 3.57 -3.74
N TYR A 84 22.29 3.20 -3.73
CA TYR A 84 22.96 2.60 -4.89
C TYR A 84 22.39 1.22 -5.28
N LEU A 85 21.67 0.55 -4.37
CA LEU A 85 21.01 -0.74 -4.65
C LEU A 85 19.61 -0.60 -5.25
N ILE A 86 19.05 0.62 -5.34
CA ILE A 86 17.70 0.82 -5.89
C ILE A 86 17.62 0.26 -7.31
N GLY A 87 18.62 0.55 -8.16
CA GLY A 87 18.68 0.01 -9.52
C GLY A 87 18.69 -1.52 -9.53
N SER A 88 19.52 -2.15 -8.69
CA SER A 88 19.58 -3.61 -8.60
C SER A 88 18.30 -4.25 -8.07
N VAL A 89 17.58 -3.57 -7.17
CA VAL A 89 16.26 -4.01 -6.72
C VAL A 89 15.24 -3.94 -7.86
N VAL A 90 15.24 -2.85 -8.63
CA VAL A 90 14.37 -2.69 -9.79
C VAL A 90 14.68 -3.73 -10.87
N ASP A 91 15.95 -3.95 -11.19
CA ASP A 91 16.39 -4.98 -12.13
C ASP A 91 15.90 -6.36 -11.65
N LYS A 92 16.01 -6.63 -10.34
CA LYS A 92 15.53 -7.89 -9.79
C LYS A 92 14.02 -8.04 -9.89
N ILE A 93 13.25 -6.98 -9.63
CA ILE A 93 11.80 -6.98 -9.83
C ILE A 93 11.48 -7.33 -11.29
N LYS A 94 12.14 -6.68 -12.26
CA LYS A 94 11.94 -6.92 -13.70
C LYS A 94 12.26 -8.34 -14.17
N GLU A 95 12.98 -9.13 -13.37
CA GLU A 95 13.22 -10.57 -13.63
C GLU A 95 12.15 -11.48 -13.00
N LEU A 96 11.45 -11.00 -11.98
CA LEU A 96 10.52 -11.80 -11.18
C LEU A 96 9.11 -11.74 -11.76
N GLU A 97 8.42 -12.88 -11.70
CA GLU A 97 6.96 -12.97 -11.85
C GLU A 97 6.26 -12.65 -10.51
N GLN A 98 4.93 -12.69 -10.52
CA GLN A 98 4.12 -12.46 -9.33
C GLN A 98 4.50 -13.45 -8.21
N SER A 99 5.16 -12.95 -7.17
CA SER A 99 5.69 -13.75 -6.07
C SER A 99 5.78 -12.92 -4.79
N THR A 100 5.78 -13.60 -3.64
CA THR A 100 6.01 -12.94 -2.33
C THR A 100 7.33 -12.16 -2.31
N PHE A 101 8.35 -12.66 -3.02
CA PHE A 101 9.63 -11.97 -3.09
C PHE A 101 9.53 -10.68 -3.90
N ARG A 102 8.84 -10.69 -5.05
CA ARG A 102 8.56 -9.48 -5.82
C ARG A 102 7.80 -8.45 -4.99
N GLN A 103 6.74 -8.88 -4.30
CA GLN A 103 5.94 -8.02 -3.42
C GLN A 103 6.75 -7.40 -2.29
N TYR A 104 7.66 -8.18 -1.69
CA TYR A 104 8.59 -7.66 -0.69
C TYR A 104 9.52 -6.57 -1.25
N LEU A 105 10.10 -6.80 -2.44
CA LEU A 105 10.95 -5.80 -3.09
C LEU A 105 10.17 -4.51 -3.45
N LEU A 106 8.92 -4.66 -3.87
CA LEU A 106 8.03 -3.52 -4.13
C LEU A 106 7.68 -2.75 -2.85
N ALA A 107 7.41 -3.45 -1.74
CA ALA A 107 7.16 -2.83 -0.45
C ALA A 107 8.38 -2.03 0.03
N LEU A 108 9.59 -2.54 -0.21
CA LEU A 108 10.83 -1.81 0.05
C LEU A 108 10.93 -0.52 -0.79
N ILE A 109 10.54 -0.55 -2.07
CA ILE A 109 10.48 0.66 -2.92
C ILE A 109 9.41 1.63 -2.42
N GLY A 110 8.23 1.12 -2.01
CA GLY A 110 7.15 1.94 -1.48
C GLY A 110 7.57 2.77 -0.26
N GLY A 111 8.39 2.18 0.62
CA GLY A 111 8.94 2.83 1.81
C GLY A 111 10.09 3.82 1.56
N LEU A 112 10.49 4.08 0.31
CA LEU A 112 11.56 5.04 -0.01
C LEU A 112 11.07 6.50 0.07
N PRO A 113 11.98 7.46 0.36
CA PRO A 113 11.75 8.87 0.11
C PRO A 113 11.36 9.11 -1.34
N GLU A 114 10.48 10.09 -1.55
CA GLU A 114 9.87 10.39 -2.85
C GLU A 114 10.88 10.38 -4.01
N GLN A 115 11.95 11.16 -3.93
CA GLN A 115 12.94 11.25 -5.01
C GLN A 115 13.53 9.90 -5.41
N GLN A 116 13.75 9.01 -4.43
CA GLN A 116 14.32 7.68 -4.65
C GLN A 116 13.26 6.70 -5.18
N ARG A 117 12.03 6.77 -4.64
CA ARG A 117 10.90 5.99 -5.15
C ARG A 117 10.60 6.34 -6.59
N MET A 118 10.58 7.63 -6.95
CA MET A 118 10.28 8.10 -8.30
C MET A 118 11.29 7.59 -9.33
N PHE A 119 12.58 7.53 -8.98
CA PHE A 119 13.59 6.90 -9.82
C PHE A 119 13.26 5.43 -10.12
N ALA A 120 12.80 4.67 -9.11
CA ALA A 120 12.41 3.28 -9.30
C ALA A 120 11.13 3.15 -10.15
N VAL A 121 10.13 4.02 -9.92
CA VAL A 121 8.88 4.09 -10.69
C VAL A 121 9.18 4.35 -12.17
N GLU A 122 10.00 5.35 -12.49
CA GLU A 122 10.35 5.68 -13.88
C GLU A 122 10.98 4.49 -14.61
N GLN A 123 11.85 3.74 -13.92
CA GLN A 123 12.46 2.55 -14.50
C GLN A 123 11.49 1.39 -14.68
N LEU A 124 10.54 1.20 -13.77
CA LEU A 124 9.53 0.15 -13.89
C LEU A 124 8.51 0.49 -14.99
N MET A 125 8.09 1.76 -15.09
CA MET A 125 7.26 2.26 -16.19
C MET A 125 7.92 2.11 -17.56
N SER A 126 9.25 2.26 -17.63
CA SER A 126 9.99 2.06 -18.89
C SER A 126 10.24 0.59 -19.24
N SER A 127 9.66 -0.37 -18.49
CA SER A 127 9.75 -1.79 -18.82
C SER A 127 8.78 -2.14 -19.94
N ASN A 128 9.12 -3.18 -20.72
CA ASN A 128 8.23 -3.75 -21.73
C ASN A 128 7.30 -4.85 -21.14
N ARG A 129 7.30 -5.04 -19.82
CA ARG A 129 6.43 -6.01 -19.15
C ARG A 129 5.32 -5.27 -18.42
N GLN A 130 4.09 -5.59 -18.77
CA GLN A 130 2.87 -5.04 -18.17
C GLN A 130 2.86 -5.13 -16.64
N ILE A 131 3.30 -6.26 -16.07
CA ILE A 131 3.39 -6.45 -14.61
C ILE A 131 4.29 -5.42 -13.93
N ASP A 132 5.39 -5.00 -14.58
CA ASP A 132 6.30 -3.98 -14.05
C ASP A 132 5.67 -2.59 -14.10
N GLN A 133 5.00 -2.27 -15.21
CA GLN A 133 4.27 -1.01 -15.38
C GLN A 133 3.16 -0.89 -14.34
N MET A 134 2.36 -1.95 -14.14
CA MET A 134 1.30 -2.00 -13.13
C MET A 134 1.82 -1.79 -11.69
N ASP A 135 2.95 -2.40 -11.35
CA ASP A 135 3.56 -2.21 -10.04
C ASP A 135 4.06 -0.77 -9.85
N ALA A 136 4.58 -0.14 -10.91
CA ALA A 136 4.95 1.27 -10.87
C ALA A 136 3.73 2.17 -10.62
N VAL A 137 2.57 1.84 -11.21
CA VAL A 137 1.30 2.54 -10.96
C VAL A 137 0.88 2.38 -9.50
N ALA A 138 0.93 1.16 -8.98
CA ALA A 138 0.58 0.90 -7.58
C ALA A 138 1.47 1.71 -6.62
N LEU A 139 2.77 1.87 -6.94
CA LEU A 139 3.71 2.70 -6.19
C LEU A 139 3.41 4.19 -6.28
N LEU A 140 2.81 4.67 -7.37
CA LEU A 140 2.33 6.05 -7.52
C LEU A 140 1.08 6.32 -6.65
N LYS A 141 0.16 5.35 -6.52
CA LYS A 141 -1.06 5.50 -5.69
C LYS A 141 -0.74 5.82 -4.22
N LEU A 142 0.40 5.32 -3.72
CA LEU A 142 0.84 5.56 -2.34
C LEU A 142 1.06 7.06 -2.03
N ASP A 143 1.19 7.93 -3.04
CA ASP A 143 1.54 9.34 -2.85
C ASP A 143 0.40 10.33 -3.13
N GLN A 144 -0.80 9.90 -3.55
CA GLN A 144 -1.98 10.76 -3.82
C GLN A 144 -1.70 12.04 -4.67
N ARG A 145 -0.70 12.04 -5.55
CA ARG A 145 -0.27 13.24 -6.30
C ARG A 145 -0.62 13.20 -7.78
N THR A 146 -0.75 14.40 -8.34
CA THR A 146 -0.88 14.66 -9.78
C THR A 146 0.34 14.12 -10.52
N LEU A 147 0.12 13.11 -11.36
CA LEU A 147 1.14 12.49 -12.21
C LEU A 147 1.79 13.53 -13.13
N SER A 148 3.10 13.43 -13.36
CA SER A 148 3.76 14.28 -14.36
C SER A 148 3.26 13.95 -15.78
N ILE A 149 3.40 14.87 -16.73
CA ILE A 149 2.96 14.64 -18.12
C ILE A 149 3.63 13.40 -18.73
N SER A 150 4.92 13.17 -18.45
CA SER A 150 5.62 11.99 -18.96
C SER A 150 5.12 10.70 -18.31
N GLN A 151 4.71 10.74 -17.04
CA GLN A 151 4.13 9.59 -16.35
C GLN A 151 2.72 9.31 -16.86
N GLN A 152 1.91 10.35 -17.08
CA GLN A 152 0.61 10.21 -17.72
C GLN A 152 0.74 9.56 -19.09
N ALA A 153 1.70 9.99 -19.91
CA ALA A 153 1.95 9.38 -21.22
C ALA A 153 2.35 7.89 -21.12
N GLN A 154 3.25 7.53 -20.19
CA GLN A 154 3.64 6.13 -20.00
C GLN A 154 2.50 5.26 -19.48
N LEU A 155 1.62 5.80 -18.63
CA LEU A 155 0.43 5.10 -18.15
C LEU A 155 -0.59 4.91 -19.28
N LEU A 156 -0.70 5.86 -20.20
CA LEU A 156 -1.53 5.74 -21.39
C LEU A 156 -0.98 4.66 -22.34
N ASP A 157 0.34 4.64 -22.56
CA ASP A 157 0.99 3.59 -23.36
C ASP A 157 0.72 2.20 -22.73
N ALA A 158 0.90 2.08 -21.40
CA ALA A 158 0.60 0.85 -20.66
C ALA A 158 -0.88 0.46 -20.78
N TYR A 159 -1.80 1.43 -20.68
CA TYR A 159 -3.24 1.19 -20.81
C TYR A 159 -3.61 0.52 -22.15
N TYR A 160 -3.00 0.94 -23.26
CA TYR A 160 -3.25 0.35 -24.57
C TYR A 160 -2.61 -1.04 -24.77
N GLU A 161 -1.63 -1.41 -23.94
CA GLU A 161 -0.98 -2.72 -23.97
C GLU A 161 -1.63 -3.77 -23.06
N ILE A 162 -2.51 -3.36 -22.13
CA ILE A 162 -3.20 -4.26 -21.21
C ILE A 162 -4.38 -4.94 -21.93
N ASP A 163 -4.33 -6.27 -22.07
CA ASP A 163 -5.44 -7.06 -22.62
C ASP A 163 -6.64 -7.17 -21.64
N ASP A 164 -6.35 -7.25 -20.34
CA ASP A 164 -7.34 -7.46 -19.28
C ASP A 164 -8.14 -6.19 -18.96
N VAL A 165 -9.46 -6.26 -19.15
CA VAL A 165 -10.36 -5.10 -18.98
C VAL A 165 -10.36 -4.56 -17.55
N THR A 166 -10.37 -5.44 -16.55
CA THR A 166 -10.36 -5.03 -15.14
C THR A 166 -9.08 -4.28 -14.80
N GLN A 167 -7.94 -4.75 -15.27
CA GLN A 167 -6.67 -4.06 -15.08
C GLN A 167 -6.62 -2.72 -15.80
N ARG A 168 -7.18 -2.63 -17.03
CA ARG A 168 -7.32 -1.37 -17.76
C ARG A 168 -8.18 -0.36 -17.00
N LEU A 169 -9.37 -0.76 -16.55
CA LEU A 169 -10.29 0.09 -15.81
C LEU A 169 -9.68 0.55 -14.47
N GLN A 170 -8.98 -0.35 -13.79
CA GLN A 170 -8.27 -0.01 -12.57
C GLN A 170 -7.20 1.07 -12.81
N LEU A 171 -6.45 0.96 -13.91
CA LEU A 171 -5.45 1.97 -14.30
C LEU A 171 -6.09 3.33 -14.59
N LEU A 172 -7.24 3.36 -15.26
CA LEU A 172 -7.98 4.60 -15.55
C LEU A 172 -8.49 5.29 -14.29
N SER A 173 -8.84 4.52 -13.25
CA SER A 173 -9.28 5.08 -11.97
C SER A 173 -8.20 5.93 -11.27
N ASP A 174 -6.93 5.74 -11.64
CA ASP A 174 -5.78 6.42 -11.04
C ASP A 174 -5.27 7.61 -11.85
N LEU A 175 -5.69 7.71 -13.12
CA LEU A 175 -5.25 8.77 -14.01
C LEU A 175 -6.03 10.05 -13.70
N ASN A 176 -5.42 10.97 -12.96
CA ASN A 176 -5.97 12.33 -12.81
C ASN A 176 -5.88 13.07 -14.16
N ILE A 177 -6.99 13.08 -14.90
CA ILE A 177 -7.05 13.68 -16.24
C ILE A 177 -7.46 15.15 -16.17
N GLU A 178 -6.68 15.96 -15.45
CA GLU A 178 -6.83 17.43 -15.48
C GLU A 178 -6.61 18.01 -16.90
N ASN A 179 -5.90 17.29 -17.78
CA ASN A 179 -5.56 17.73 -19.14
C ASN A 179 -6.54 17.27 -20.24
N GLY A 180 -7.70 16.75 -19.86
CA GLY A 180 -8.75 16.34 -20.79
C GLY A 180 -8.71 14.85 -21.15
N ILE A 181 -9.88 14.22 -21.10
CA ILE A 181 -10.06 12.80 -21.40
C ILE A 181 -9.84 12.57 -22.90
N ASP A 182 -8.89 11.71 -23.24
CA ASP A 182 -8.72 11.22 -24.60
C ASP A 182 -10.03 10.58 -25.07
N LYS A 183 -10.46 10.95 -26.29
CA LYS A 183 -11.67 10.42 -26.91
C LYS A 183 -11.65 8.89 -27.00
N GLU A 184 -10.49 8.29 -27.23
CA GLU A 184 -10.36 6.83 -27.35
C GLU A 184 -10.65 6.15 -26.01
N ILE A 185 -10.10 6.67 -24.91
CA ILE A 185 -10.35 6.16 -23.56
C ILE A 185 -11.81 6.36 -23.15
N PHE A 186 -12.37 7.54 -23.46
CA PHE A 186 -13.79 7.80 -23.23
C PHE A 186 -14.66 6.78 -23.97
N THR A 187 -14.31 6.47 -25.23
CA THR A 187 -15.03 5.50 -26.04
C THR A 187 -14.91 4.08 -25.47
N ASP A 188 -13.72 3.65 -25.01
CA ASP A 188 -13.55 2.35 -24.37
C ASP A 188 -14.40 2.24 -23.10
N LEU A 189 -14.44 3.29 -22.27
CA LEU A 189 -15.29 3.30 -21.07
C LEU A 189 -16.78 3.18 -21.42
N LEU A 190 -17.26 3.83 -22.50
CA LEU A 190 -18.64 3.67 -22.95
C LEU A 190 -18.93 2.24 -23.42
N ILE A 191 -17.96 1.58 -24.09
CA ILE A 191 -18.08 0.18 -24.48
C ILE A 191 -18.21 -0.70 -23.23
N GLN A 192 -17.38 -0.48 -22.20
CA GLN A 192 -17.42 -1.27 -20.97
C GLN A 192 -18.70 -1.01 -20.14
N LEU A 193 -19.23 0.22 -20.14
CA LEU A 193 -20.53 0.54 -19.54
C LEU A 193 -21.71 -0.18 -20.20
N ASN A 194 -21.54 -0.63 -21.45
CA ASN A 194 -22.53 -1.40 -22.19
C ASN A 194 -22.19 -2.91 -22.22
N SER A 195 -21.24 -3.36 -21.40
CA SER A 195 -20.85 -4.76 -21.30
C SER A 195 -22.02 -5.65 -20.81
N GLU A 196 -21.96 -6.94 -21.10
CA GLU A 196 -22.80 -7.93 -20.42
C GLU A 196 -22.28 -8.23 -19.01
N ASP A 197 -20.99 -8.02 -18.79
CA ASP A 197 -20.31 -8.22 -17.51
C ASP A 197 -20.62 -7.08 -16.53
N GLU A 198 -21.31 -7.42 -15.43
CA GLU A 198 -21.68 -6.49 -14.37
C GLU A 198 -20.48 -5.91 -13.63
N GLU A 199 -19.39 -6.66 -13.49
CA GLU A 199 -18.16 -6.19 -12.84
C GLU A 199 -17.51 -5.08 -13.69
N HIS A 200 -17.44 -5.27 -15.01
CA HIS A 200 -16.92 -4.25 -15.93
C HIS A 200 -17.77 -2.97 -15.89
N ILE A 201 -19.10 -3.10 -15.84
CA ILE A 201 -20.00 -1.94 -15.71
C ILE A 201 -19.72 -1.20 -14.40
N GLN A 202 -19.66 -1.92 -13.27
CA GLN A 202 -19.43 -1.32 -11.97
C GLN A 202 -18.08 -0.59 -11.89
N GLN A 203 -17.01 -1.21 -12.38
CA GLN A 203 -15.68 -0.60 -12.41
C GLN A 203 -15.65 0.63 -13.32
N SER A 204 -16.31 0.58 -14.48
CA SER A 204 -16.42 1.73 -15.39
C SER A 204 -17.18 2.90 -14.77
N LEU A 205 -18.26 2.61 -14.03
CA LEU A 205 -19.01 3.62 -13.28
C LEU A 205 -18.17 4.26 -12.17
N ALA A 206 -17.33 3.47 -11.48
CA ALA A 206 -16.40 3.98 -10.48
C ALA A 206 -15.37 4.94 -11.10
N VAL A 207 -14.76 4.56 -12.23
CA VAL A 207 -13.83 5.43 -12.98
C VAL A 207 -14.51 6.74 -13.36
N MET A 208 -15.71 6.67 -13.96
CA MET A 208 -16.47 7.86 -14.37
C MET A 208 -16.83 8.76 -13.18
N SER A 209 -17.21 8.18 -12.04
CA SER A 209 -17.50 8.94 -10.82
C SER A 209 -16.28 9.73 -10.36
N THR A 210 -15.10 9.11 -10.38
CA THR A 210 -13.84 9.74 -9.98
C THR A 210 -13.51 10.91 -10.91
N TRP A 211 -13.63 10.71 -12.23
CA TRP A 211 -13.32 11.75 -13.22
C TRP A 211 -14.29 12.92 -13.20
N VAL A 212 -15.59 12.66 -13.03
CA VAL A 212 -16.60 13.70 -12.82
C VAL A 212 -16.28 14.50 -11.55
N GLY A 213 -15.84 13.83 -10.48
CA GLY A 213 -15.36 14.48 -9.26
C GLY A 213 -14.16 15.40 -9.50
N TRP A 214 -13.11 14.91 -10.16
CA TRP A 214 -11.89 15.69 -10.41
C TRP A 214 -12.09 16.86 -11.38
N SER A 215 -12.94 16.68 -12.39
CA SER A 215 -13.27 17.75 -13.34
C SER A 215 -14.25 18.80 -12.78
N ASN A 216 -14.71 18.65 -11.53
CA ASN A 216 -15.85 19.41 -10.99
C ASN A 216 -17.04 19.40 -11.96
N GLY A 217 -17.33 18.25 -12.57
CA GLY A 217 -18.39 18.09 -13.56
C GLY A 217 -18.10 18.65 -14.96
N ASN A 218 -16.96 19.32 -15.19
CA ASN A 218 -16.62 19.95 -16.47
C ASN A 218 -15.93 18.99 -17.44
N LEU A 219 -16.64 17.94 -17.84
CA LEU A 219 -16.24 17.09 -18.96
C LEU A 219 -16.41 17.85 -20.30
N PRO A 220 -15.65 17.49 -21.36
CA PRO A 220 -15.87 18.05 -22.70
C PRO A 220 -17.33 17.88 -23.14
N GLU A 221 -17.96 18.95 -23.65
CA GLU A 221 -19.42 19.01 -23.91
C GLU A 221 -19.97 17.81 -24.73
N GLY A 222 -19.20 17.35 -25.74
CA GLY A 222 -19.56 16.18 -26.54
C GLY A 222 -19.58 14.87 -25.73
N HIS A 223 -18.63 14.70 -24.80
CA HIS A 223 -18.57 13.53 -23.92
C HIS A 223 -19.68 13.58 -22.86
N THR A 224 -19.99 14.77 -22.34
CA THR A 224 -21.04 14.96 -21.32
C THR A 224 -22.41 14.50 -21.83
N GLN A 225 -22.82 14.90 -23.03
CA GLN A 225 -24.13 14.52 -23.57
C GLN A 225 -24.24 13.02 -23.83
N GLU A 226 -23.18 12.41 -24.37
CA GLU A 226 -23.13 10.98 -24.65
C GLU A 226 -23.20 10.17 -23.35
N LEU A 227 -22.41 10.56 -22.33
CA LEU A 227 -22.43 9.93 -21.02
C LEU A 227 -23.81 10.05 -20.35
N ILE A 228 -24.44 11.22 -20.38
CA ILE A 228 -25.80 11.41 -19.84
C ILE A 228 -26.80 10.48 -20.53
N GLY A 229 -26.71 10.32 -21.86
CA GLY A 229 -27.56 9.39 -22.61
C GLY A 229 -27.40 7.95 -22.12
N PHE A 230 -26.16 7.49 -21.98
CA PHE A 230 -25.84 6.15 -21.49
C PHE A 230 -26.31 5.92 -20.05
N LEU A 231 -26.01 6.85 -19.13
CA LEU A 231 -26.39 6.73 -17.73
C LEU A 231 -27.91 6.65 -17.57
N ASN A 232 -28.67 7.45 -18.32
CA ASN A 232 -30.13 7.37 -18.32
C ASN A 232 -30.64 6.01 -18.84
N SER A 233 -29.97 5.42 -19.83
CA SER A 233 -30.32 4.07 -20.30
C SER A 233 -30.09 3.03 -19.20
N LEU A 234 -28.94 3.08 -18.53
CA LEU A 234 -28.61 2.16 -17.44
C LEU A 234 -29.58 2.28 -16.26
N ILE A 235 -29.87 3.51 -15.81
CA ILE A 235 -30.78 3.79 -14.68
C ILE A 235 -32.18 3.18 -14.94
N ASN A 236 -32.65 3.25 -16.20
CA ASN A 236 -33.97 2.76 -16.58
C ASN A 236 -34.01 1.27 -16.96
N ASP A 237 -32.87 0.59 -17.02
CA ASP A 237 -32.81 -0.83 -17.35
C ASP A 237 -33.20 -1.70 -16.13
N THR A 238 -34.47 -2.09 -16.06
CA THR A 238 -34.99 -2.92 -14.98
C THR A 238 -34.40 -4.33 -14.93
N GLY A 239 -33.71 -4.77 -15.98
CA GLY A 239 -33.01 -6.06 -16.02
C GLY A 239 -31.65 -6.05 -15.32
N ARG A 240 -31.10 -4.85 -15.01
CA ARG A 240 -29.80 -4.71 -14.36
C ARG A 240 -29.91 -4.68 -12.85
N ASP A 241 -28.81 -5.07 -12.20
CA ASP A 241 -28.68 -4.97 -10.76
C ASP A 241 -28.99 -3.55 -10.24
N ILE A 242 -29.55 -3.48 -9.02
CA ILE A 242 -29.94 -2.20 -8.42
C ILE A 242 -28.72 -1.34 -8.09
N ASP A 243 -27.59 -1.94 -7.71
CA ASP A 243 -26.36 -1.24 -7.34
C ASP A 243 -25.71 -0.59 -8.56
N ILE A 244 -25.81 -1.22 -9.73
CA ILE A 244 -25.40 -0.61 -11.02
C ILE A 244 -26.23 0.63 -11.31
N ARG A 245 -27.56 0.53 -11.19
CA ARG A 245 -28.47 1.66 -11.44
C ARG A 245 -28.25 2.81 -10.47
N LEU A 246 -28.02 2.51 -9.18
CA LEU A 246 -27.71 3.51 -8.17
C LEU A 246 -26.35 4.16 -8.41
N SER A 247 -25.34 3.39 -8.79
CA SER A 247 -24.01 3.91 -9.17
C SER A 247 -24.11 4.85 -10.38
N ALA A 248 -24.86 4.46 -11.42
CA ALA A 248 -25.10 5.30 -12.60
C ALA A 248 -25.83 6.61 -12.24
N LEU A 249 -26.81 6.55 -11.33
CA LEU A 249 -27.46 7.75 -10.81
C LEU A 249 -26.48 8.65 -10.05
N GLY A 250 -25.57 8.07 -9.27
CA GLY A 250 -24.53 8.81 -8.55
C GLY A 250 -23.62 9.61 -9.50
N VAL A 251 -23.15 8.97 -10.59
CA VAL A 251 -22.37 9.66 -11.63
C VAL A 251 -23.17 10.79 -12.27
N LEU A 252 -24.43 10.54 -12.62
CA LEU A 252 -25.30 11.54 -13.25
C LEU A 252 -25.55 12.75 -12.32
N GLN A 253 -25.67 12.53 -11.01
CA GLN A 253 -25.79 13.60 -10.02
C GLN A 253 -24.50 14.41 -9.93
N GLY A 254 -23.32 13.77 -9.98
CA GLY A 254 -22.04 14.46 -9.99
C GLY A 254 -21.85 15.40 -11.20
N ILE A 255 -22.45 15.04 -12.35
CA ILE A 255 -22.43 15.88 -13.55
C ILE A 255 -23.36 17.10 -13.39
N ASN A 256 -24.55 16.91 -12.80
CA ASN A 256 -25.58 17.96 -12.70
C ASN A 256 -25.48 18.84 -11.44
N GLY A 257 -24.71 18.42 -10.43
CA GLY A 257 -24.62 19.06 -9.12
C GLY A 257 -23.51 20.10 -8.97
N ASN A 258 -22.68 20.28 -10.00
CA ASN A 258 -21.61 21.27 -10.09
C ASN A 258 -21.94 22.32 -11.16
#